data_AF-A0AAD2JJC4-F1
#
_entry.id   AF-A0AAD2JJC4-F1
#
_cell.length_a   1.000
_cell.length_b   1.000
_cell.length_c   1.000
_cell.angle_alpha   90.00
_cell.angle_beta   90.00
_cell.angle_gamma   90.00
#
_symmetry.space_group_name_H-M   'P 1'
#
loop_
_entity.id
_entity.type
_entity.pdbx_description
1 polymer ?
#
loop_
_entity_poly.entity_id
_entity_poly.type
_entity_poly.pdbx_seq_one_letter_code
_entity_poly.pdbx_strand_id
1 'polypeptide(L)'
;MHFKRYDVLDVFTIVFPSKNAIGEQTGQLGTDNFNVTKTVFLFDRYAELTADQVAESCKWYTRWPDATTSPWFSENLSLSYDYLCNHMTPQLWGKVLEDLLPYRDTQGMGGPLVFFFVMKRLQVNSQLVVETIQGQLRTLCIDQYEGESVDDLVSHIKVMLTRLKSLEKRIDGRVVSSNVPHDIGKTLISLFQTSSDPKFNEVFYNKEINAYEQALTQGDAAYGSPDMILDLATSIYQNCMVSKEGWTGQFHKVNETAFSAQKAVGPCLNCGGKHSVTACTEPINKERVAQNKRKFFDEKKAQKNPGKKGRSRLGAGVQFEHLPVPSNRKKNRAKDSKL
;
A
#
# COMPACT_ATOMS: atom_id res chain seq x y z
N MET A 1 -26.26 -15.80 -29.62
CA MET A 1 -27.23 -16.45 -28.72
C MET A 1 -27.92 -15.31 -27.97
N HIS A 2 -29.12 -14.88 -28.37
CA HIS A 2 -29.80 -13.72 -27.74
C HIS A 2 -30.92 -14.21 -26.82
N PHE A 3 -30.84 -13.89 -25.53
CA PHE A 3 -31.87 -14.17 -24.55
C PHE A 3 -33.05 -13.20 -24.75
N LYS A 4 -33.99 -13.52 -25.65
CA LYS A 4 -35.10 -12.62 -26.05
C LYS A 4 -36.11 -12.20 -24.95
N ARG A 5 -35.99 -12.69 -23.70
CA ARG A 5 -37.01 -12.46 -22.64
C ARG A 5 -36.47 -11.81 -21.37
N TYR A 6 -35.16 -11.84 -21.13
CA TYR A 6 -34.50 -11.25 -19.95
C TYR A 6 -33.12 -10.68 -20.33
N ASP A 7 -33.03 -10.04 -21.50
CA ASP A 7 -31.80 -9.33 -21.89
C ASP A 7 -31.75 -7.99 -21.18
N VAL A 8 -31.00 -7.92 -20.10
CA VAL A 8 -30.76 -6.68 -19.33
C VAL A 8 -29.61 -5.85 -19.90
N LEU A 9 -28.97 -6.29 -20.99
CA LEU A 9 -27.79 -5.62 -21.54
C LEU A 9 -28.15 -4.33 -22.28
N ASP A 10 -29.40 -4.17 -22.67
CA ASP A 10 -29.91 -3.01 -23.40
C ASP A 10 -29.65 -1.70 -22.66
N VAL A 11 -29.93 -1.64 -21.35
CA VAL A 11 -29.70 -0.45 -20.51
C VAL A 11 -28.22 -0.13 -20.31
N PHE A 12 -27.31 -1.07 -20.58
CA PHE A 12 -25.86 -0.84 -20.58
C PHE A 12 -25.34 -0.26 -21.89
N THR A 13 -26.20 -0.14 -22.91
CA THR A 13 -25.93 0.70 -24.08
C THR A 13 -26.25 2.14 -23.71
N ILE A 14 -25.21 2.92 -23.43
CA ILE A 14 -25.31 4.30 -22.99
C ILE A 14 -25.71 5.17 -24.18
N VAL A 15 -26.84 5.85 -24.04
CA VAL A 15 -27.37 6.80 -25.01
C VAL A 15 -27.03 8.22 -24.61
N PHE A 16 -26.88 9.10 -25.59
CA PHE A 16 -26.57 10.52 -25.37
C PHE A 16 -27.79 11.35 -25.74
N PRO A 17 -28.67 11.71 -24.79
CA PRO A 17 -29.87 12.48 -25.09
C PRO A 17 -29.52 13.91 -25.52
N SER A 18 -30.23 14.40 -26.52
CA SER A 18 -30.19 15.81 -26.93
C SER A 18 -30.79 16.68 -25.82
N LYS A 19 -30.28 17.91 -25.69
CA LYS A 19 -30.75 18.86 -24.67
C LYS A 19 -31.45 20.04 -25.34
N ASN A 20 -32.52 20.54 -24.74
CA ASN A 20 -33.19 21.77 -25.18
C ASN A 20 -32.33 23.01 -24.82
N ALA A 21 -32.74 24.19 -25.27
CA ALA A 21 -32.03 25.45 -25.01
C ALA A 21 -31.91 25.81 -23.50
N ILE A 22 -32.67 25.14 -22.64
CA ILE A 22 -32.71 25.33 -21.17
C ILE A 22 -31.89 24.24 -20.46
N GLY A 23 -31.32 23.27 -21.20
CA GLY A 23 -30.46 22.21 -20.68
C GLY A 23 -31.19 20.94 -20.23
N GLU A 24 -32.51 20.84 -20.42
CA GLU A 24 -33.28 19.64 -20.11
C GLU A 24 -33.21 18.62 -21.25
N GLN A 25 -33.27 17.34 -20.91
CA GLN A 25 -33.26 16.27 -21.90
C GLN A 25 -34.52 16.31 -22.78
N THR A 26 -34.33 16.09 -24.07
CA THR A 26 -35.41 15.76 -25.01
C THR A 26 -35.46 14.25 -25.24
N GLY A 27 -36.56 13.76 -25.81
CA GLY A 27 -36.67 12.35 -26.21
C GLY A 27 -35.77 11.98 -27.40
N GLN A 28 -35.14 12.96 -28.05
CA GLN A 28 -34.23 12.71 -29.17
C GLN A 28 -32.84 12.36 -28.67
N LEU A 29 -32.16 11.49 -29.41
CA LEU A 29 -30.78 11.11 -29.15
C LEU A 29 -29.84 11.88 -30.07
N GLY A 30 -28.67 12.23 -29.56
CA GLY A 30 -27.60 12.83 -30.34
C GLY A 30 -27.12 11.88 -31.42
N THR A 31 -26.78 12.42 -32.59
CA THR A 31 -26.24 11.67 -33.72
C THR A 31 -24.75 11.96 -33.90
N ASP A 32 -24.04 11.02 -34.51
CA ASP A 32 -22.67 11.21 -34.95
C ASP A 32 -22.59 11.97 -36.29
N ASN A 33 -21.36 12.14 -36.81
CA ASN A 33 -21.10 12.82 -38.08
C ASN A 33 -21.73 12.11 -39.29
N PHE A 34 -22.19 10.87 -39.14
CA PHE A 34 -22.85 10.06 -40.16
C PHE A 34 -24.38 10.01 -39.97
N ASN A 35 -24.92 10.85 -39.08
CA ASN A 35 -26.33 10.91 -38.74
C ASN A 35 -26.86 9.60 -38.10
N VAL A 36 -25.97 8.79 -37.52
CA VAL A 36 -26.31 7.58 -36.76
C VAL A 36 -26.43 7.92 -35.28
N THR A 37 -27.40 7.34 -34.59
CA THR A 37 -27.57 7.54 -33.14
C THR A 37 -26.29 7.19 -32.39
N LYS A 38 -25.75 8.17 -31.67
CA LYS A 38 -24.56 7.98 -30.85
C LYS A 38 -24.92 7.12 -29.65
N THR A 39 -24.32 5.93 -29.60
CA THR A 39 -24.45 5.00 -28.48
C THR A 39 -23.09 4.42 -28.13
N VAL A 40 -22.90 4.09 -26.85
CA VAL A 40 -21.65 3.50 -26.36
C VAL A 40 -21.98 2.35 -25.43
N PHE A 41 -21.49 1.15 -25.72
CA PHE A 41 -21.67 0.01 -24.82
C PHE A 41 -20.73 0.14 -23.61
N LEU A 42 -21.30 0.16 -22.41
CA LEU A 42 -20.58 0.47 -21.17
C LEU A 42 -19.44 -0.52 -20.89
N PHE A 43 -19.62 -1.80 -21.19
CA PHE A 43 -18.60 -2.82 -20.94
C PHE A 43 -17.34 -2.66 -21.81
N ASP A 44 -17.49 -2.16 -23.03
CA ASP A 44 -16.38 -2.02 -23.97
C ASP A 44 -15.62 -0.71 -23.78
N ARG A 45 -16.36 0.38 -23.53
CA ARG A 45 -15.83 1.75 -23.57
C ARG A 45 -16.11 2.54 -22.29
N TYR A 46 -16.14 1.85 -21.14
CA TYR A 46 -16.31 2.45 -19.82
C TYR A 46 -15.37 3.66 -19.58
N ALA A 47 -14.10 3.56 -20.02
CA ALA A 47 -13.09 4.59 -19.76
C ALA A 47 -13.36 5.93 -20.46
N GLU A 48 -14.24 5.96 -21.46
CA GLU A 48 -14.59 7.17 -22.20
C GLU A 48 -15.82 7.87 -21.65
N LEU A 49 -16.52 7.23 -20.71
CA LEU A 49 -17.79 7.70 -20.17
C LEU A 49 -17.58 8.42 -18.84
N THR A 50 -18.42 9.43 -18.59
CA THR A 50 -18.52 10.07 -17.28
C THR A 50 -19.75 9.57 -16.51
N ALA A 51 -19.71 9.66 -15.19
CA ALA A 51 -20.86 9.29 -14.35
C ALA A 51 -22.13 10.09 -14.74
N ASP A 52 -21.98 11.37 -15.08
CA ASP A 52 -23.08 12.22 -15.52
C ASP A 52 -23.70 11.72 -16.83
N GLN A 53 -22.88 11.29 -17.80
CA GLN A 53 -23.38 10.74 -19.07
C GLN A 53 -24.16 9.43 -18.84
N VAL A 54 -23.66 8.56 -17.96
CA VAL A 54 -24.35 7.30 -17.62
C VAL A 54 -25.65 7.59 -16.86
N ALA A 55 -25.65 8.52 -15.92
CA ALA A 55 -26.85 8.95 -15.21
C ALA A 55 -27.87 9.58 -16.15
N GLU A 56 -27.44 10.41 -17.10
CA GLU A 56 -28.30 11.00 -18.13
C GLU A 56 -28.93 9.93 -19.03
N SER A 57 -28.20 8.89 -19.40
CA SER A 57 -28.74 7.74 -20.12
C SER A 57 -29.79 6.98 -19.30
N CYS A 58 -29.55 6.77 -18.00
CA CYS A 58 -30.51 6.11 -17.10
C CYS A 58 -31.82 6.92 -16.99
N LYS A 59 -31.72 8.24 -16.84
CA LYS A 59 -32.89 9.14 -16.88
C LYS A 59 -33.65 9.01 -18.18
N TRP A 60 -32.94 8.94 -19.30
CA TRP A 60 -33.57 8.84 -20.60
C TRP A 60 -34.37 7.55 -20.72
N TYR A 61 -33.77 6.40 -20.38
CA TYR A 61 -34.44 5.09 -20.37
C TYR A 61 -35.64 5.00 -19.42
N THR A 62 -35.63 5.81 -18.36
CA THR A 62 -36.73 5.86 -17.40
C THR A 62 -37.93 6.68 -17.91
N ARG A 63 -37.69 7.71 -18.72
CA ARG A 63 -38.69 8.74 -19.04
C ARG A 63 -39.26 8.68 -20.45
N TRP A 64 -38.47 8.29 -21.44
CA TRP A 64 -38.81 8.49 -22.84
C TRP A 64 -39.28 7.25 -23.61
N PRO A 65 -38.76 6.02 -23.35
CA PRO A 65 -39.34 4.84 -23.96
C PRO A 65 -40.83 4.72 -23.63
N ASP A 66 -41.64 4.43 -24.64
CA ASP A 66 -43.07 4.20 -24.45
C ASP A 66 -43.26 2.94 -23.59
N ALA A 67 -43.91 3.09 -22.43
CA ALA A 67 -44.16 1.99 -21.51
C ALA A 67 -45.06 0.88 -22.12
N THR A 68 -45.82 1.19 -23.17
CA THR A 68 -46.67 0.20 -23.86
C THR A 68 -45.85 -0.67 -24.81
N THR A 69 -44.92 -0.04 -25.53
CA THR A 69 -44.09 -0.70 -26.56
C THR A 69 -42.82 -1.31 -25.97
N SER A 70 -42.21 -0.64 -24.99
CA SER A 70 -40.90 -0.95 -24.43
C SER A 70 -40.85 -0.89 -22.89
N PRO A 71 -41.74 -1.61 -22.17
CA PRO A 71 -41.78 -1.59 -20.70
C PRO A 71 -40.50 -2.10 -20.04
N TRP A 72 -39.76 -2.98 -20.73
CA TRP A 72 -38.62 -3.68 -20.17
C TRP A 72 -37.45 -2.77 -19.81
N PHE A 73 -37.31 -1.56 -20.37
CA PHE A 73 -36.19 -0.67 -20.02
C PHE A 73 -36.21 -0.24 -18.55
N SER A 74 -37.38 0.11 -18.02
CA SER A 74 -37.53 0.50 -16.61
C SER A 74 -37.32 -0.69 -15.67
N GLU A 75 -37.84 -1.86 -16.08
CA GLU A 75 -37.64 -3.12 -15.36
C GLU A 75 -36.16 -3.53 -15.35
N ASN A 76 -35.48 -3.44 -16.50
CA ASN A 76 -34.07 -3.78 -16.66
C ASN A 76 -33.17 -2.84 -15.86
N LEU A 77 -33.48 -1.54 -15.80
CA LEU A 77 -32.75 -0.58 -14.95
C LEU A 77 -32.82 -0.98 -13.47
N SER A 78 -34.01 -1.39 -13.01
CA SER A 78 -34.26 -1.78 -11.62
C SER A 78 -33.67 -3.15 -11.30
N LEU A 79 -33.87 -4.14 -12.17
CA LEU A 79 -33.38 -5.49 -11.99
C LEU A 79 -31.85 -5.55 -12.01
N SER A 80 -31.21 -4.81 -12.92
CA SER A 80 -29.75 -4.70 -12.95
C SER A 80 -29.20 -3.96 -11.72
N TYR A 81 -29.92 -2.95 -11.20
CA TYR A 81 -29.58 -2.29 -9.95
C TYR A 81 -29.61 -3.28 -8.78
N ASP A 82 -30.73 -3.97 -8.58
CA ASP A 82 -30.92 -4.91 -7.47
C ASP A 82 -29.93 -6.08 -7.55
N TYR A 83 -29.72 -6.61 -8.76
CA TYR A 83 -28.75 -7.67 -8.99
C TYR A 83 -27.34 -7.26 -8.53
N LEU A 84 -26.86 -6.09 -8.96
CA LEU A 84 -25.54 -5.61 -8.57
C LEU A 84 -25.46 -5.36 -7.06
N CYS A 85 -26.50 -4.77 -6.46
CA CYS A 85 -26.56 -4.52 -5.02
C CYS A 85 -26.46 -5.82 -4.20
N ASN A 86 -27.22 -6.84 -4.59
CA ASN A 86 -27.30 -8.11 -3.87
C ASN A 86 -26.01 -8.94 -3.96
N HIS A 87 -25.20 -8.71 -5.01
CA HIS A 87 -23.93 -9.42 -5.21
C HIS A 87 -22.70 -8.67 -4.68
N MET A 88 -22.87 -7.51 -4.04
CA MET A 88 -21.78 -6.76 -3.42
C MET A 88 -21.71 -6.98 -1.91
N THR A 89 -20.48 -7.02 -1.38
CA THR A 89 -20.26 -6.99 0.07
C THR A 89 -20.78 -5.68 0.66
N PRO A 90 -21.29 -5.65 1.91
CA PRO A 90 -21.80 -4.43 2.55
C PRO A 90 -20.81 -3.26 2.56
N GLN A 91 -19.52 -3.56 2.71
CA GLN A 91 -18.45 -2.55 2.72
C GLN A 91 -18.27 -1.89 1.35
N LEU A 92 -18.22 -2.69 0.28
CA LEU A 92 -18.15 -2.18 -1.09
C LEU A 92 -19.41 -1.40 -1.46
N TRP A 93 -20.59 -1.92 -1.09
CA TRP A 93 -21.85 -1.25 -1.37
C TRP A 93 -21.97 0.11 -0.68
N GLY A 94 -21.62 0.20 0.61
CA GLY A 94 -21.60 1.47 1.33
C GLY A 94 -20.73 2.53 0.64
N LYS A 95 -19.60 2.09 0.08
CA LYS A 95 -18.72 2.97 -0.70
C LYS A 95 -19.30 3.37 -2.06
N VAL A 96 -19.97 2.46 -2.76
CA VAL A 96 -20.66 2.80 -4.01
C VAL A 96 -21.84 3.76 -3.74
N LEU A 97 -22.55 3.59 -2.63
CA LEU A 97 -23.62 4.51 -2.19
C LEU A 97 -23.11 5.94 -1.94
N GLU A 98 -21.93 6.09 -1.35
CA GLU A 98 -21.28 7.41 -1.19
C GLU A 98 -21.10 8.10 -2.56
N ASP A 99 -20.67 7.35 -3.58
CA ASP A 99 -20.48 7.91 -4.93
C ASP A 99 -21.80 8.18 -5.66
N LEU A 100 -22.86 7.41 -5.36
CA LEU A 100 -24.19 7.56 -5.93
C LEU A 100 -24.99 8.73 -5.31
N LEU A 101 -24.58 9.23 -4.14
CA LEU A 101 -25.30 10.28 -3.40
C LEU A 101 -25.69 11.50 -4.25
N PRO A 102 -24.83 12.04 -5.15
CA PRO A 102 -25.18 13.18 -6.00
C PRO A 102 -26.34 12.91 -6.98
N TYR A 103 -26.62 11.64 -7.27
CA TYR A 103 -27.58 11.22 -8.29
C TYR A 103 -28.90 10.72 -7.71
N ARG A 104 -29.02 10.61 -6.38
CA ARG A 104 -30.15 9.99 -5.67
C ARG A 104 -31.51 10.57 -6.09
N ASP A 105 -31.58 11.88 -6.23
CA ASP A 105 -32.84 12.59 -6.51
C ASP A 105 -33.07 12.81 -8.02
N THR A 106 -32.18 12.30 -8.86
CA THR A 106 -32.12 12.72 -10.27
C THR A 106 -32.84 11.78 -11.23
N GLN A 107 -33.50 10.72 -10.76
CA GLN A 107 -34.02 9.59 -11.58
C GLN A 107 -32.95 8.91 -12.46
N GLY A 108 -31.66 9.22 -12.27
CA GLY A 108 -30.54 8.61 -12.97
C GLY A 108 -30.00 7.35 -12.28
N MET A 109 -30.65 6.89 -11.22
CA MET A 109 -30.24 5.71 -10.47
C MET A 109 -30.71 4.46 -11.20
N GLY A 110 -29.77 3.63 -11.64
CA GLY A 110 -30.02 2.34 -12.28
C GLY A 110 -28.76 1.49 -12.31
N GLY A 111 -28.90 0.22 -12.67
CA GLY A 111 -27.77 -0.72 -12.72
C GLY A 111 -26.55 -0.25 -13.53
N PRO A 112 -26.69 0.44 -14.69
CA PRO A 112 -25.55 0.97 -15.43
C PRO A 112 -24.70 1.96 -14.60
N LEU A 113 -25.34 2.85 -13.83
CA LEU A 113 -24.63 3.82 -12.99
C LEU A 113 -23.93 3.13 -11.80
N VAL A 114 -24.59 2.14 -11.18
CA VAL A 114 -23.96 1.30 -10.14
C VAL A 114 -22.73 0.60 -10.70
N PHE A 115 -22.86 -0.04 -11.86
CA PHE A 115 -21.76 -0.73 -12.53
C PHE A 115 -20.59 0.22 -12.84
N PHE A 116 -20.88 1.43 -13.34
CA PHE A 116 -19.86 2.44 -13.59
C PHE A 116 -19.03 2.74 -12.32
N PHE A 117 -19.67 2.97 -11.17
CA PHE A 117 -18.95 3.22 -9.93
C PHE A 117 -18.20 2.00 -9.39
N VAL A 118 -18.77 0.79 -9.53
CA VAL A 118 -18.08 -0.45 -9.19
C VAL A 118 -16.81 -0.60 -10.01
N MET A 119 -16.88 -0.42 -11.32
CA MET A 119 -15.72 -0.49 -12.21
C MET A 119 -14.68 0.58 -11.87
N LYS A 120 -15.11 1.80 -11.57
CA LYS A 120 -14.22 2.88 -11.12
C LYS A 120 -13.48 2.50 -9.85
N ARG A 121 -14.18 1.96 -8.85
CA ARG A 121 -13.57 1.53 -7.58
C ARG A 121 -12.65 0.34 -7.78
N LEU A 122 -12.98 -0.62 -8.63
CA LEU A 122 -12.11 -1.74 -8.95
C LEU A 122 -10.78 -1.26 -9.57
N GLN A 123 -10.82 -0.30 -10.48
CA GLN A 123 -9.62 0.28 -11.08
C GLN A 123 -8.79 1.06 -10.06
N VAL A 124 -9.42 1.95 -9.28
CA VAL A 124 -8.72 2.75 -8.26
C VAL A 124 -8.10 1.86 -7.18
N ASN A 125 -8.84 0.86 -6.69
CA ASN A 125 -8.32 -0.08 -5.71
C ASN A 125 -7.15 -0.89 -6.28
N SER A 126 -7.21 -1.29 -7.56
CA SER A 126 -6.10 -2.00 -8.21
C SER A 126 -4.85 -1.14 -8.29
N GLN A 127 -5.00 0.14 -8.66
CA GLN A 127 -3.88 1.09 -8.71
C GLN A 127 -3.28 1.35 -7.32
N LEU A 128 -4.12 1.59 -6.31
CA LEU A 128 -3.68 1.79 -4.93
C LEU A 128 -2.92 0.56 -4.39
N VAL A 129 -3.39 -0.65 -4.73
CA VAL A 129 -2.70 -1.89 -4.38
C VAL A 129 -1.32 -1.96 -5.05
N VAL A 130 -1.21 -1.60 -6.33
CA VAL A 130 0.09 -1.55 -7.03
C VAL A 130 1.03 -0.57 -6.33
N GLU A 131 0.59 0.67 -6.07
CA GLU A 131 1.41 1.70 -5.43
C GLU A 131 1.83 1.29 -4.01
N THR A 132 0.93 0.66 -3.25
CA THR A 132 1.22 0.17 -1.90
C THR A 132 2.29 -0.93 -1.94
N ILE A 133 2.15 -1.91 -2.83
CA ILE A 133 3.12 -3.01 -2.95
C ILE A 133 4.47 -2.47 -3.43
N GLN A 134 4.49 -1.58 -4.42
CA GLN A 134 5.73 -0.94 -4.90
C GLN A 134 6.41 -0.13 -3.79
N GLY A 135 5.63 0.61 -2.99
CA GLY A 135 6.15 1.33 -1.82
C GLY A 135 6.75 0.39 -0.79
N GLN A 136 6.06 -0.70 -0.45
CA GLN A 136 6.55 -1.71 0.50
C GLN A 136 7.84 -2.37 0.01
N LEU A 137 7.92 -2.79 -1.25
CA LEU A 137 9.12 -3.39 -1.84
C LEU A 137 10.37 -2.52 -1.71
N ARG A 138 10.22 -1.19 -1.73
CA ARG A 138 11.33 -0.23 -1.57
C ARG A 138 11.77 -0.03 -0.12
N THR A 139 10.93 -0.38 0.86
CA THR A 139 11.19 -0.14 2.30
C THR A 139 11.41 -1.41 3.11
N LEU A 140 11.28 -2.57 2.48
CA LEU A 140 11.54 -3.86 3.13
C LEU A 140 13.04 -4.01 3.43
N CYS A 141 13.30 -4.57 4.60
CA CYS A 141 14.63 -4.90 5.08
C CYS A 141 14.58 -6.27 5.78
N ILE A 142 15.69 -7.00 5.80
CA ILE A 142 15.80 -8.32 6.45
C ILE A 142 15.60 -8.19 7.98
N ASP A 143 16.07 -7.09 8.58
CA ASP A 143 15.98 -6.78 10.01
C ASP A 143 14.55 -6.68 10.57
N GLN A 144 13.55 -6.58 9.69
CA GLN A 144 12.12 -6.56 10.05
C GLN A 144 11.55 -7.95 10.37
N TYR A 145 12.30 -9.03 10.07
CA TYR A 145 11.88 -10.41 10.24
C TYR A 145 12.55 -11.02 11.47
N GLU A 146 11.80 -11.83 12.23
CA GLU A 146 12.34 -12.49 13.42
C GLU A 146 13.49 -13.43 13.03
N GLY A 147 14.63 -13.29 13.71
CA GLY A 147 15.84 -14.05 13.37
C GLY A 147 16.46 -13.69 12.02
N GLU A 148 16.02 -12.59 11.40
CA GLU A 148 16.46 -12.20 10.05
C GLU A 148 16.23 -13.33 9.03
N SER A 149 15.07 -13.99 9.12
CA SER A 149 14.68 -15.10 8.26
C SER A 149 14.59 -14.66 6.79
N VAL A 150 15.60 -15.06 5.99
CA VAL A 150 15.64 -14.79 4.55
C VAL A 150 14.54 -15.56 3.82
N ASP A 151 14.19 -16.77 4.27
CA ASP A 151 13.13 -17.58 3.66
C ASP A 151 11.75 -16.90 3.78
N ASP A 152 11.43 -16.33 4.94
CA ASP A 152 10.16 -15.62 5.15
C ASP A 152 10.09 -14.35 4.31
N LEU A 153 11.18 -13.59 4.28
CA LEU A 153 11.30 -12.41 3.43
C LEU A 153 11.17 -12.76 1.94
N VAL A 154 11.87 -13.79 1.46
CA VAL A 154 11.79 -14.25 0.07
C VAL A 154 10.36 -14.68 -0.27
N SER A 155 9.71 -15.44 0.61
CA SER A 155 8.30 -15.82 0.46
C SER A 155 7.39 -14.59 0.33
N HIS A 156 7.56 -13.61 1.21
CA HIS A 156 6.79 -12.36 1.18
C HIS A 156 7.01 -11.58 -0.12
N ILE A 157 8.26 -11.45 -0.57
CA ILE A 157 8.58 -10.81 -1.87
C ILE A 157 7.95 -11.58 -3.03
N LYS A 158 8.02 -12.92 -3.05
CA LYS A 158 7.38 -13.75 -4.10
C LYS A 158 5.86 -13.51 -4.16
N VAL A 159 5.20 -13.35 -3.00
CA VAL A 159 3.76 -13.00 -2.94
C VAL A 159 3.49 -11.62 -3.52
N MET A 160 4.29 -10.61 -3.13
CA MET A 160 4.16 -9.24 -3.65
C MET A 160 4.37 -9.17 -5.17
N LEU A 161 5.40 -9.84 -5.69
CA LEU A 161 5.67 -9.90 -7.12
C LEU A 161 4.57 -10.64 -7.88
N THR A 162 4.09 -11.77 -7.36
CA THR A 162 2.94 -12.50 -7.94
C THR A 162 1.71 -11.61 -8.00
N ARG A 163 1.45 -10.82 -6.96
CA ARG A 163 0.32 -9.90 -6.93
C ARG A 163 0.47 -8.79 -7.97
N LEU A 164 1.64 -8.17 -8.12
CA LEU A 164 1.89 -7.19 -9.17
C LEU A 164 1.71 -7.79 -10.57
N LYS A 165 2.26 -8.99 -10.80
CA LYS A 165 2.11 -9.73 -12.05
C LYS A 165 0.64 -10.04 -12.38
N SER A 166 -0.18 -10.34 -11.36
CA SER A 166 -1.62 -10.60 -11.54
C SER A 166 -2.44 -9.38 -11.97
N LEU A 167 -1.91 -8.17 -11.75
CA LEU A 167 -2.56 -6.90 -12.10
C LEU A 167 -2.04 -6.33 -13.44
N GLU A 168 -1.11 -7.01 -14.10
CA GLU A 168 -0.56 -6.59 -15.39
C GLU A 168 -1.62 -6.54 -16.48
N LYS A 169 -1.52 -5.53 -17.36
CA LYS A 169 -2.35 -5.48 -18.56
C LYS A 169 -1.78 -6.42 -19.62
N ARG A 170 -2.54 -7.43 -20.01
CA ARG A 170 -2.18 -8.38 -21.07
C ARG A 170 -3.12 -8.27 -22.27
N ILE A 171 -2.55 -8.26 -23.47
CA ILE A 171 -3.27 -8.35 -24.75
C ILE A 171 -2.64 -9.52 -25.52
N ASP A 172 -3.47 -10.48 -25.94
CA ASP A 172 -3.03 -11.69 -26.65
C ASP A 172 -1.89 -12.46 -25.97
N GLY A 173 -1.95 -12.55 -24.63
CA GLY A 173 -0.94 -13.23 -23.81
C GLY A 173 0.38 -12.45 -23.64
N ARG A 174 0.51 -11.25 -24.23
CA ARG A 174 1.69 -10.38 -24.08
C ARG A 174 1.43 -9.28 -23.05
N VAL A 175 2.43 -9.01 -22.22
CA VAL A 175 2.37 -7.92 -21.22
C VAL A 175 2.53 -6.58 -21.95
N VAL A 176 1.50 -5.74 -21.89
CA VAL A 176 1.48 -4.40 -22.49
C VAL A 176 1.83 -3.32 -21.46
N SER A 177 1.49 -3.55 -20.19
CA SER A 177 1.88 -2.68 -19.08
C SER A 177 2.23 -3.55 -17.87
N SER A 178 3.50 -3.45 -17.46
CA SER A 178 4.04 -4.14 -16.28
C SER A 178 3.85 -3.26 -15.05
N ASN A 179 3.32 -3.86 -13.97
CA ASN A 179 3.28 -3.22 -12.66
C ASN A 179 4.51 -3.56 -11.80
N VAL A 180 5.36 -4.49 -12.26
CA VAL A 180 6.64 -4.78 -11.61
C VAL A 180 7.61 -3.62 -11.89
N PRO A 181 8.23 -3.01 -10.85
CA PRO A 181 9.21 -1.95 -11.03
C PRO A 181 10.35 -2.37 -11.96
N HIS A 182 10.77 -1.50 -12.87
CA HIS A 182 11.88 -1.79 -13.79
C HIS A 182 13.21 -1.99 -13.03
N ASP A 183 13.40 -1.27 -11.93
CA ASP A 183 14.58 -1.32 -11.05
C ASP A 183 14.49 -2.39 -9.96
N ILE A 184 13.56 -3.35 -10.08
CA ILE A 184 13.33 -4.37 -9.04
C ILE A 184 14.58 -5.20 -8.76
N GLY A 185 15.38 -5.56 -9.77
CA GLY A 185 16.59 -6.37 -9.57
C GLY A 185 17.60 -5.64 -8.69
N LYS A 186 17.82 -4.35 -8.95
CA LYS A 186 18.65 -3.48 -8.13
C LYS A 186 18.08 -3.32 -6.72
N THR A 187 16.77 -3.13 -6.60
CA THR A 187 16.08 -3.00 -5.31
C THR A 187 16.27 -4.25 -4.45
N LEU A 188 16.13 -5.44 -5.03
CA LEU A 188 16.32 -6.70 -4.32
C LEU A 188 17.77 -6.92 -3.87
N ILE A 189 18.74 -6.62 -4.74
CA ILE A 189 20.17 -6.73 -4.38
C ILE A 189 20.51 -5.81 -3.21
N SER A 190 20.01 -4.58 -3.21
CA SER A 190 20.20 -3.64 -2.10
C SER A 190 19.50 -4.10 -0.83
N LEU A 191 18.27 -4.61 -0.95
CA LEU A 191 17.50 -5.17 0.17
C LEU A 191 18.24 -6.34 0.83
N PHE A 192 18.87 -7.24 0.06
CA PHE A 192 19.62 -8.35 0.62
C PHE A 192 20.95 -7.96 1.29
N GLN A 193 21.35 -6.69 1.26
CA GLN A 193 22.50 -6.18 2.01
C GLN A 193 22.10 -5.63 3.41
N THR A 194 20.83 -5.77 3.80
CA THR A 194 20.31 -5.23 5.07
C THR A 194 20.32 -6.23 6.22
N SER A 195 20.97 -7.39 6.04
CA SER A 195 21.17 -8.37 7.12
C SER A 195 22.20 -7.84 8.11
N SER A 196 22.22 -8.39 9.33
CA SER A 196 23.34 -8.20 10.23
C SER A 196 24.47 -9.22 10.02
N ASP A 197 24.24 -10.28 9.21
CA ASP A 197 25.27 -11.26 8.84
C ASP A 197 26.22 -10.67 7.77
N PRO A 198 27.50 -10.44 8.09
CA PRO A 198 28.43 -9.76 7.19
C PRO A 198 28.77 -10.61 5.95
N LYS A 199 28.78 -11.94 6.08
CA LYS A 199 29.10 -12.84 4.96
C LYS A 199 27.98 -12.84 3.93
N PHE A 200 26.74 -12.84 4.40
CA PHE A 200 25.57 -12.71 3.53
C PHE A 200 25.59 -11.38 2.75
N ASN A 201 25.80 -10.26 3.47
CA ASN A 201 25.84 -8.94 2.84
C ASN A 201 26.96 -8.80 1.81
N GLU A 202 28.14 -9.35 2.09
CA GLU A 202 29.30 -9.30 1.18
C GLU A 202 29.00 -9.96 -0.18
N VAL A 203 28.25 -11.07 -0.19
CA VAL A 203 27.86 -11.72 -1.44
C VAL A 203 26.99 -10.81 -2.30
N PHE A 204 26.01 -10.13 -1.70
CA PHE A 204 25.13 -9.21 -2.42
C PHE A 204 25.81 -7.89 -2.80
N TYR A 205 26.76 -7.41 -2.00
CA TYR A 205 27.61 -6.28 -2.34
C TYR A 205 28.48 -6.57 -3.58
N ASN A 206 29.15 -7.72 -3.61
CA ASN A 206 29.93 -8.15 -4.77
C ASN A 206 29.04 -8.34 -6.01
N LYS A 207 27.81 -8.85 -5.82
CA LYS A 207 26.84 -8.96 -6.90
C LYS A 207 26.41 -7.59 -7.43
N GLU A 208 26.24 -6.60 -6.55
CA GLU A 208 25.90 -5.22 -6.95
C GLU A 208 27.02 -4.62 -7.81
N ILE A 209 28.28 -4.75 -7.39
CA ILE A 209 29.43 -4.25 -8.17
C ILE A 209 29.46 -4.88 -9.56
N ASN A 210 29.37 -6.21 -9.65
CA ASN A 210 29.38 -6.92 -10.93
C ASN A 210 28.20 -6.52 -11.82
N ALA A 211 27.00 -6.38 -11.25
CA ALA A 211 25.81 -5.95 -11.98
C ALA A 211 25.94 -4.50 -12.47
N TYR A 212 26.52 -3.62 -11.66
CA TYR A 212 26.76 -2.22 -12.03
C TYR A 212 27.72 -2.11 -13.21
N GLU A 213 28.82 -2.86 -13.21
CA GLU A 213 29.77 -2.91 -14.33
C GLU A 213 29.10 -3.41 -15.61
N GLN A 214 28.29 -4.47 -15.52
CA GLN A 214 27.56 -5.03 -16.67
C GLN A 214 26.47 -4.08 -17.17
N ALA A 215 25.83 -3.31 -16.28
CA ALA A 215 24.77 -2.37 -16.62
C ALA A 215 25.25 -1.25 -17.55
N LEU A 216 26.56 -0.94 -17.58
CA LEU A 216 27.15 0.00 -18.54
C LEU A 216 26.94 -0.42 -20.00
N THR A 217 26.79 -1.72 -20.26
CA THR A 217 26.62 -2.27 -21.61
C THR A 217 25.22 -2.83 -21.85
N GLN A 218 24.55 -3.36 -20.82
CA GLN A 218 23.30 -4.11 -20.93
C GLN A 218 22.10 -3.40 -20.28
N GLY A 219 22.30 -2.23 -19.64
CA GLY A 219 21.26 -1.53 -18.88
C GLY A 219 20.78 -2.32 -17.65
N ASP A 220 19.55 -2.08 -17.22
CA ASP A 220 18.98 -2.67 -15.99
C ASP A 220 18.84 -4.20 -16.03
N ALA A 221 18.87 -4.81 -17.21
CA ALA A 221 18.85 -6.27 -17.36
C ALA A 221 20.06 -6.95 -16.69
N ALA A 222 21.18 -6.23 -16.52
CA ALA A 222 22.39 -6.71 -15.87
C ALA A 222 22.21 -7.08 -14.38
N TYR A 223 21.22 -6.47 -13.70
CA TYR A 223 20.94 -6.80 -12.30
C TYR A 223 20.26 -8.18 -12.15
N GLY A 224 19.79 -8.78 -13.24
CA GLY A 224 19.20 -10.11 -13.27
C GLY A 224 17.71 -10.12 -12.97
N SER A 225 17.08 -11.27 -13.20
CA SER A 225 15.65 -11.45 -12.92
C SER A 225 15.39 -11.56 -11.41
N PRO A 226 14.22 -11.09 -10.92
CA PRO A 226 13.85 -11.24 -9.51
C PRO A 226 13.96 -12.67 -9.01
N ASP A 227 13.47 -13.64 -9.79
CA ASP A 227 13.44 -15.04 -9.40
C ASP A 227 14.86 -15.59 -9.15
N MET A 228 15.82 -15.26 -10.02
CA MET A 228 17.23 -15.65 -9.83
C MET A 228 17.86 -15.03 -8.57
N ILE A 229 17.54 -13.77 -8.25
CA ILE A 229 18.08 -13.09 -7.06
C ILE A 229 17.51 -13.71 -5.79
N LEU A 230 16.21 -14.01 -5.79
CA LEU A 230 15.51 -14.63 -4.65
C LEU A 230 16.00 -16.06 -4.39
N ASP A 231 16.21 -16.84 -5.44
CA ASP A 231 16.72 -18.21 -5.32
C ASP A 231 18.19 -18.23 -4.89
N LEU A 232 18.99 -17.24 -5.33
CA LEU A 232 20.36 -17.04 -4.83
C LEU A 232 20.36 -16.71 -3.33
N ALA A 233 19.50 -15.78 -2.88
CA ALA A 233 19.38 -15.41 -1.46
C ALA A 233 19.04 -16.62 -0.59
N THR A 234 18.04 -17.39 -1.02
CA THR A 234 17.61 -18.64 -0.38
C THR A 234 18.78 -19.63 -0.28
N SER A 235 19.51 -19.83 -1.37
CA SER A 235 20.63 -20.78 -1.42
C SER A 235 21.78 -20.38 -0.49
N ILE A 236 22.14 -19.09 -0.46
CA ILE A 236 23.19 -18.58 0.43
C ILE A 236 22.75 -18.74 1.89
N TYR A 237 21.52 -18.35 2.21
CA TYR A 237 20.97 -18.48 3.56
C TYR A 237 20.99 -19.93 4.05
N GLN A 238 20.54 -20.88 3.22
CA GLN A 238 20.58 -22.31 3.54
C GLN A 238 22.02 -22.83 3.73
N ASN A 239 22.96 -22.38 2.89
CA ASN A 239 24.37 -22.72 3.04
C ASN A 239 24.95 -22.18 4.37
N CYS A 240 24.60 -20.95 4.76
CA CYS A 240 24.99 -20.38 6.06
C CYS A 240 24.41 -21.19 7.22
N MET A 241 23.14 -21.60 7.13
CA MET A 241 22.46 -22.43 8.15
C MET A 241 23.11 -23.80 8.36
N VAL A 242 23.60 -24.44 7.29
CA VAL A 242 24.26 -25.76 7.35
C VAL A 242 25.75 -25.63 7.70
N SER A 243 26.35 -24.44 7.55
CA SER A 243 27.76 -24.20 7.85
C SER A 243 28.08 -24.38 9.34
N LYS A 244 29.35 -24.68 9.65
CA LYS A 244 29.82 -24.81 11.04
C LYS A 244 29.69 -23.53 11.86
N GLU A 245 29.71 -22.38 11.20
CA GLU A 245 29.60 -21.06 11.82
C GLU A 245 28.13 -20.68 12.06
N GLY A 246 27.20 -21.33 11.34
CA GLY A 246 25.77 -21.08 11.42
C GLY A 246 25.35 -19.73 10.84
N TRP A 247 24.04 -19.49 10.80
CA TRP A 247 23.50 -18.17 10.50
C TRP A 247 23.74 -17.23 11.69
N THR A 248 24.37 -16.07 11.44
CA THR A 248 24.70 -15.10 12.49
C THR A 248 23.77 -13.89 12.53
N GLY A 249 22.71 -13.90 11.71
CA GLY A 249 21.69 -12.85 11.71
C GLY A 249 21.14 -12.62 13.11
N GLN A 250 21.08 -11.36 13.51
CA GLN A 250 20.61 -10.94 14.81
C GLN A 250 19.15 -11.37 14.92
N PHE A 251 18.87 -12.17 15.95
CA PHE A 251 17.52 -12.34 16.47
C PHE A 251 17.11 -11.03 17.13
N HIS A 252 16.84 -10.01 16.32
CA HIS A 252 16.08 -8.87 16.77
C HIS A 252 14.72 -9.43 17.20
N LYS A 253 14.47 -9.40 18.51
CA LYS A 253 13.12 -9.56 19.03
C LYS A 253 12.33 -8.35 18.57
N VAL A 254 11.71 -8.47 17.40
CA VAL A 254 10.74 -7.51 16.90
C VAL A 254 9.70 -7.35 18.01
N ASN A 255 9.73 -6.20 18.71
CA ASN A 255 8.85 -5.84 19.83
C ASN A 255 9.25 -6.22 21.27
N GLU A 256 10.53 -6.29 21.65
CA GLU A 256 10.85 -6.07 23.08
C GLU A 256 10.64 -4.60 23.44
N THR A 257 9.41 -4.27 23.86
CA THR A 257 9.18 -3.07 24.64
C THR A 257 10.09 -3.10 25.87
N ALA A 258 10.52 -1.94 26.37
CA ALA A 258 11.42 -1.79 27.52
C ALA A 258 10.94 -2.47 28.84
N PHE A 259 9.79 -3.15 28.82
CA PHE A 259 9.24 -3.97 29.89
C PHE A 259 9.67 -5.44 29.85
N SER A 260 10.17 -5.94 28.71
CA SER A 260 10.51 -7.36 28.52
C SER A 260 12.00 -7.67 28.54
N ALA A 261 12.86 -6.67 28.77
CA ALA A 261 14.26 -6.94 29.06
C ALA A 261 14.32 -7.85 30.29
N GLN A 262 14.85 -9.06 30.13
CA GLN A 262 15.27 -9.90 31.26
C GLN A 262 16.10 -8.99 32.17
N LYS A 263 15.55 -8.65 33.34
CA LYS A 263 16.19 -7.73 34.28
C LYS A 263 17.56 -8.31 34.60
N ALA A 264 18.60 -7.77 34.00
CA ALA A 264 19.93 -7.88 34.57
C ALA A 264 19.77 -7.39 36.01
N VAL A 265 19.92 -8.30 36.97
CA VAL A 265 19.73 -7.98 38.38
C VAL A 265 20.86 -7.02 38.74
N GLY A 266 20.54 -5.73 38.72
CA GLY A 266 21.47 -4.67 39.10
C GLY A 266 21.99 -4.89 40.51
N PRO A 267 23.13 -4.28 40.87
CA PRO A 267 23.71 -4.45 42.20
C PRO A 267 22.70 -4.02 43.27
N CYS A 268 22.60 -4.83 44.33
CA CYS A 268 21.75 -4.62 45.48
C CYS A 268 22.05 -3.24 46.06
N LEU A 269 21.03 -2.39 46.18
CA LEU A 269 21.23 -1.04 46.72
C LEU A 269 21.57 -1.05 48.23
N ASN A 270 21.44 -2.17 48.93
CA ASN A 270 21.84 -2.31 50.34
C ASN A 270 23.34 -2.69 50.47
N CYS A 271 23.75 -3.83 49.89
CA CYS A 271 25.09 -4.39 50.07
C CYS A 271 25.98 -4.40 48.80
N GLY A 272 25.43 -4.10 47.62
CA GLY A 272 26.15 -4.11 46.34
C GLY A 272 26.24 -5.46 45.62
N GLY A 273 25.73 -6.55 46.21
CA GLY A 273 25.75 -7.89 45.59
C GLY A 273 24.80 -8.06 44.39
N LYS A 274 24.95 -9.12 43.59
CA LYS A 274 24.11 -9.39 42.40
C LYS A 274 22.73 -10.00 42.76
N HIS A 275 21.95 -9.28 43.55
CA HIS A 275 20.59 -9.65 43.96
C HIS A 275 19.73 -8.40 44.17
N SER A 276 18.40 -8.55 44.21
CA SER A 276 17.50 -7.44 44.56
C SER A 276 17.58 -7.11 46.05
N VAL A 277 17.28 -5.87 46.45
CA VAL A 277 17.24 -5.47 47.87
C VAL A 277 16.30 -6.36 48.70
N THR A 278 15.24 -6.88 48.08
CA THR A 278 14.28 -7.80 48.71
C THR A 278 14.86 -9.19 49.01
N ALA A 279 15.90 -9.60 48.30
CA ALA A 279 16.59 -10.88 48.48
C ALA A 279 17.93 -10.69 49.24
N CYS A 280 18.13 -9.55 49.90
CA CYS A 280 19.35 -9.24 50.63
C CYS A 280 19.33 -9.89 52.01
N THR A 281 20.38 -10.66 52.33
CA THR A 281 20.56 -11.33 53.62
C THR A 281 21.10 -10.40 54.72
N GLU A 282 21.55 -9.19 54.37
CA GLU A 282 22.02 -8.19 55.34
C GLU A 282 20.87 -7.33 55.88
N PRO A 283 20.92 -6.89 57.15
CA PRO A 283 19.92 -5.98 57.70
C PRO A 283 19.82 -4.71 56.85
N ILE A 284 18.59 -4.30 56.55
CA ILE A 284 18.32 -3.20 55.62
C ILE A 284 18.76 -1.88 56.26
N ASN A 285 19.81 -1.27 55.70
CA ASN A 285 20.24 0.07 56.08
C ASN A 285 19.64 1.11 55.13
N LYS A 286 18.64 1.85 55.62
CA LYS A 286 17.88 2.84 54.82
C LYS A 286 18.76 3.97 54.28
N GLU A 287 19.77 4.41 55.05
CA GLU A 287 20.68 5.48 54.63
C GLU A 287 21.60 5.01 53.51
N ARG A 288 22.12 3.80 53.63
CA ARG A 288 22.98 3.18 52.61
C ARG A 288 22.24 2.96 51.29
N VAL A 289 20.99 2.50 51.36
CA VAL A 289 20.12 2.37 50.18
C VAL A 289 19.86 3.73 49.53
N ALA A 290 19.59 4.79 50.31
CA ALA A 290 19.36 6.12 49.77
C ALA A 290 20.62 6.69 49.09
N GLN A 291 21.80 6.49 49.68
CA GLN A 291 23.08 6.90 49.09
C GLN A 291 23.39 6.16 47.78
N ASN A 292 23.27 4.83 47.77
CA ASN A 292 23.51 4.02 46.58
C ASN A 292 22.51 4.32 45.47
N LYS A 293 21.24 4.59 45.82
CA LYS A 293 20.23 5.04 44.87
C LYS A 293 20.60 6.38 44.24
N ARG A 294 21.06 7.36 45.03
CA ARG A 294 21.54 8.65 44.49
C ARG A 294 22.72 8.47 43.54
N LYS A 295 23.76 7.74 43.97
CA LYS A 295 24.94 7.43 43.13
C LYS A 295 24.56 6.81 41.80
N PHE A 296 23.69 5.79 41.81
CA PHE A 296 23.23 5.12 40.59
C PHE A 296 22.53 6.08 39.60
N PHE A 297 21.68 6.98 40.11
CA PHE A 297 21.00 7.96 39.26
C PHE A 297 21.92 9.08 38.79
N ASP A 298 22.90 9.48 39.58
CA ASP A 298 23.89 10.49 39.22
C ASP A 298 24.87 9.96 38.16
N GLU A 299 25.33 8.72 38.29
CA GLU A 299 26.13 8.02 37.27
C GLU A 299 25.36 7.85 35.96
N LYS A 300 24.09 7.48 36.02
CA LYS A 300 23.23 7.36 34.83
C LYS A 300 22.95 8.71 34.16
N LYS A 301 22.89 9.81 34.93
CA LYS A 301 22.81 11.18 34.40
C LYS A 301 24.13 11.61 33.78
N ALA A 302 25.27 11.28 34.38
CA ALA A 302 26.60 11.58 33.87
C ALA A 302 26.88 10.86 32.54
N GLN A 303 26.49 9.58 32.43
CA GLN A 303 26.62 8.82 31.18
C GLN A 303 25.75 9.36 30.03
N LYS A 304 24.63 10.04 30.34
CA LYS A 304 23.77 10.65 29.32
C LYS A 304 24.27 12.00 28.78
N ASN A 305 25.33 12.60 29.32
CA ASN A 305 25.83 13.92 28.89
C ASN A 305 27.34 14.11 29.17
N PRO A 306 28.25 13.65 28.28
CA PRO A 306 29.66 13.99 28.42
C PRO A 306 30.06 15.35 27.82
N GLY A 307 29.14 16.16 27.27
CA GLY A 307 29.53 17.28 26.38
C GLY A 307 28.70 18.56 26.39
N LYS A 308 28.07 18.99 27.49
CA LYS A 308 27.43 20.32 27.55
C LYS A 308 27.72 21.09 28.84
N LYS A 309 28.89 21.73 28.88
CA LYS A 309 29.07 22.99 29.62
C LYS A 309 29.17 24.12 28.61
N GLY A 310 28.21 25.04 28.63
CA GLY A 310 28.31 26.35 27.99
C GLY A 310 27.27 26.61 26.90
N ARG A 311 26.48 27.66 27.13
CA ARG A 311 25.57 28.37 26.21
C ARG A 311 24.21 27.74 25.89
N SER A 312 23.23 28.22 26.65
CA SER A 312 21.95 28.68 26.12
C SER A 312 22.15 29.46 24.82
N ARG A 313 21.61 28.94 23.71
CA ARG A 313 20.91 29.71 22.69
C ARG A 313 20.13 28.78 21.77
N LEU A 314 18.98 29.29 21.35
CA LEU A 314 18.04 28.71 20.43
C LEU A 314 18.70 28.27 19.11
N GLY A 315 18.10 27.22 18.52
CA GLY A 315 18.17 26.74 17.14
C GLY A 315 19.23 27.27 16.17
N ALA A 316 20.01 26.35 15.61
CA ALA A 316 20.52 26.47 14.24
C ALA A 316 20.83 25.07 13.70
N GLY A 317 20.10 24.69 12.65
CA GLY A 317 20.53 23.61 11.76
C GLY A 317 21.75 24.08 10.96
N VAL A 318 22.55 23.12 10.52
CA VAL A 318 23.67 23.34 9.61
C VAL A 318 23.13 24.00 8.33
N GLN A 319 23.51 25.26 8.08
CA GLN A 319 23.31 25.95 6.81
C GLN A 319 24.53 25.71 5.94
N PHE A 320 24.32 25.16 4.74
CA PHE A 320 25.31 25.15 3.68
C PHE A 320 25.29 26.53 3.02
N GLU A 321 26.46 27.18 2.91
CA GLU A 321 26.67 28.61 2.64
C GLU A 321 26.18 29.09 1.24
N HIS A 322 25.64 28.20 0.41
CA HIS A 322 25.31 28.47 -0.99
C HIS A 322 23.88 28.06 -1.40
N LEU A 323 22.97 27.82 -0.45
CA LEU A 323 21.57 27.50 -0.77
C LEU A 323 20.59 28.41 -0.01
N PRO A 324 19.65 29.08 -0.70
CA PRO A 324 18.61 29.88 -0.04
C PRO A 324 17.67 28.99 0.78
N VAL A 325 17.31 29.49 1.97
CA VAL A 325 16.47 28.79 2.95
C VAL A 325 15.03 28.64 2.42
N PRO A 326 14.47 27.42 2.31
CA PRO A 326 13.08 27.24 1.95
C PRO A 326 12.16 27.68 3.09
N SER A 327 11.23 28.59 2.78
CA SER A 327 10.23 29.06 3.74
C SER A 327 9.14 28.00 3.98
N ASN A 328 8.77 27.83 5.26
CA ASN A 328 7.60 27.12 5.76
C ASN A 328 7.49 25.60 5.55
N ARG A 329 8.06 24.81 6.47
CA ARG A 329 7.56 23.46 6.79
C ARG A 329 6.74 23.48 8.09
N LYS A 330 5.41 23.60 7.96
CA LYS A 330 4.46 23.26 9.03
C LYS A 330 4.58 21.75 9.32
N LYS A 331 4.84 21.40 10.59
CA LYS A 331 4.83 20.02 11.08
C LYS A 331 3.38 19.57 11.27
N ASN A 332 2.84 18.80 10.33
CA ASN A 332 1.57 18.09 10.53
C ASN A 332 1.84 16.82 11.33
N ARG A 333 1.56 16.86 12.64
CA ARG A 333 1.38 15.68 13.47
C ARG A 333 -0.08 15.67 13.90
N ALA A 334 -0.91 14.95 13.14
CA ALA A 334 -2.27 14.66 13.56
C ALA A 334 -2.21 13.81 14.85
N LYS A 335 -2.84 14.31 15.90
CA LYS A 335 -3.18 13.53 17.09
C LYS A 335 -4.60 13.05 16.87
N ASP A 336 -4.77 11.73 16.84
CA ASP A 336 -6.07 11.11 17.09
C ASP A 336 -6.45 11.38 18.55
N SER A 337 -7.54 12.13 18.74
CA SER A 337 -8.25 12.20 20.00
C SER A 337 -9.73 11.98 19.73
N LYS A 338 -10.21 10.86 20.28
CA LYS A 338 -11.60 10.48 20.52
C LYS A 338 -12.50 11.70 20.82
N LEU A 339 -13.60 11.79 20.09
CA LEU A 339 -14.98 11.94 20.59
C LEU A 339 -15.94 11.60 19.46
#